data_AF-A0A4Q6BCA1-F1
#
_entry.id   AF-A0A4Q6BCA1-F1
#
_cell.length_a   1.000
_cell.length_b   1.000
_cell.length_c   1.000
_cell.angle_alpha   90.00
_cell.angle_beta   90.00
_cell.angle_gamma   90.00
#
_symmetry.space_group_name_H-M   'P 1'
#
loop_
_entity.id
_entity.type
_entity.pdbx_description
1 polymer ?
#
loop_
_entity_poly.entity_id
_entity_poly.type
_entity_poly.pdbx_seq_one_letter_code
_entity_poly.pdbx_strand_id
1 'polypeptide(L)' 'TMDKMIYVFDELSGFIHAAALIRPARYEGMDVKSIQKKLKTASFAAQVSRDDIQDAVSRIDTPLEEIIAFVISHQKEVN' A
#
# COMPACT_ATOMS: atom_id res chain seq x y z
N THR A 1 -11.88 8.23 -12.05
CA THR A 1 -11.18 9.40 -12.61
C THR A 1 -9.74 9.35 -12.14
N MET A 2 -8.83 10.07 -12.81
CA MET A 2 -7.42 10.13 -12.43
C MET A 2 -7.22 10.53 -10.96
N ASP A 3 -8.03 11.45 -10.45
CA ASP A 3 -7.96 11.95 -9.07
C ASP A 3 -8.15 10.85 -8.01
N LYS A 4 -9.08 9.91 -8.26
CA LYS A 4 -9.28 8.76 -7.37
C LYS A 4 -8.06 7.84 -7.32
N MET A 5 -7.38 7.66 -8.46
CA MET A 5 -6.18 6.84 -8.51
C MET A 5 -5.04 7.51 -7.75
N ILE A 6 -4.81 8.81 -7.99
CA ILE A 6 -3.77 9.56 -7.27
C ILE A 6 -4.01 9.47 -5.75
N TYR A 7 -5.26 9.67 -5.31
CA TYR A 7 -5.62 9.54 -3.91
C TYR A 7 -5.32 8.15 -3.35
N VAL A 8 -5.71 7.08 -4.04
CA VAL A 8 -5.45 5.70 -3.60
C VAL A 8 -3.95 5.39 -3.57
N PHE A 9 -3.18 5.85 -4.55
CA PHE A 9 -1.73 5.67 -4.57
C PHE A 9 -1.06 6.40 -3.40
N ASP A 10 -1.51 7.62 -3.09
CA ASP A 10 -1.00 8.39 -1.94
C ASP A 10 -1.27 7.65 -0.63
N GLU A 11 -2.52 7.27 -0.37
CA GLU A 11 -2.92 6.53 0.83
C GLU A 11 -2.20 5.18 0.94
N LEU A 12 -2.09 4.42 -0.15
CA LEU A 12 -1.39 3.13 -0.17
C LEU A 12 0.12 3.29 0.06
N SER A 13 0.74 4.34 -0.50
CA SER A 13 2.16 4.62 -0.30
C SER A 13 2.47 5.08 1.14
N GLY A 14 1.60 5.90 1.73
CA GLY A 14 1.68 6.30 3.13
C GLY A 14 1.48 5.12 4.07
N PHE A 15 0.53 4.24 3.74
CA PHE A 15 0.28 3.01 4.48
C PHE A 15 1.49 2.06 4.49
N ILE A 16 2.10 1.82 3.33
CA ILE A 16 3.28 0.96 3.20
C ILE A 16 4.48 1.59 3.94
N HIS A 17 4.65 2.90 3.86
CA HIS A 17 5.66 3.62 4.63
C HIS A 17 5.46 3.45 6.14
N ALA A 18 4.26 3.69 6.64
CA ALA A 18 3.93 3.47 8.05
C ALA A 18 4.17 2.02 8.47
N ALA A 19 3.88 1.05 7.59
CA ALA A 19 4.17 -0.35 7.83
C ALA A 19 5.68 -0.64 7.91
N ALA A 20 6.50 0.08 7.14
CA ALA A 20 7.96 0.05 7.23
C ALA A 20 8.46 0.62 8.56
N LEU A 21 7.95 1.78 8.97
CA LEU A 21 8.43 2.51 10.15
C LEU A 21 8.29 1.72 11.46
N ILE A 22 7.31 0.82 11.56
CA ILE A 22 7.13 -0.02 12.75
C ILE A 22 7.99 -1.30 12.74
N ARG A 23 8.73 -1.58 11.65
CA ARG A 23 9.61 -2.74 11.53
C ARG A 23 11.05 -2.33 11.86
N PRO A 24 11.82 -3.13 12.62
CA PRO A 24 13.23 -2.85 12.88
C PRO A 24 14.06 -2.72 11.58
N ALA A 25 13.78 -3.58 10.61
CA ALA A 25 14.48 -3.63 9.32
C ALA A 25 13.85 -2.71 8.25
N ARG A 26 12.90 -1.84 8.61
CA ARG A 26 12.18 -0.93 7.70
C ARG A 26 11.59 -1.64 6.49
N TYR A 27 12.08 -1.37 5.27
CA TYR A 27 11.65 -2.01 4.03
C TYR A 27 12.33 -3.36 3.78
N GLU A 28 13.44 -3.65 4.45
CA GLU A 28 14.19 -4.88 4.23
C GLU A 28 13.37 -6.10 4.66
N GLY A 29 13.34 -7.11 3.79
CA GLY A 29 12.52 -8.32 3.97
C GLY A 29 11.01 -8.08 4.05
N MET A 30 10.51 -6.92 3.60
CA MET A 30 9.07 -6.67 3.48
C MET A 30 8.51 -7.42 2.28
N ASP A 31 7.38 -8.10 2.45
CA ASP A 31 6.70 -8.78 1.36
C ASP A 31 5.26 -8.28 1.19
N VAL A 32 4.70 -8.54 -0.01
CA VAL A 32 3.33 -8.17 -0.37
C VAL A 32 2.32 -8.76 0.62
N LYS A 33 2.55 -9.99 1.08
CA LYS A 33 1.64 -10.71 1.99
C LYS A 33 1.52 -10.01 3.34
N SER A 34 2.61 -9.46 3.87
CA SER A 34 2.64 -8.75 5.15
C SER A 34 1.84 -7.45 5.09
N ILE A 35 1.90 -6.75 3.96
CA ILE A 35 1.11 -5.54 3.69
C ILE A 35 -0.37 -5.89 3.51
N GLN A 36 -0.71 -6.92 2.72
CA GLN A 36 -2.09 -7.38 2.57
C GLN A 36 -2.71 -7.79 3.91
N LYS A 37 -1.95 -8.46 4.80
CA LYS A 37 -2.40 -8.77 6.16
C LYS A 37 -2.66 -7.50 6.97
N LYS A 38 -1.73 -6.53 6.93
CA LYS A 38 -1.91 -5.24 7.61
C LYS A 38 -3.11 -4.46 7.09
N LEU A 39 -3.38 -4.48 5.78
CA LEU A 39 -4.57 -3.83 5.19
C LEU A 39 -5.86 -4.41 5.77
N LYS A 40 -5.88 -5.69 6.17
CA LYS A 40 -7.03 -6.32 6.82
C LYS A 40 -7.13 -6.02 8.32
N THR A 41 -6.05 -5.58 8.96
CA THR A 41 -6.03 -5.21 10.37
C THR A 41 -6.68 -3.84 10.57
N ALA A 42 -7.90 -3.82 11.13
CA ALA A 42 -8.69 -2.60 11.31
C ALA A 42 -7.95 -1.49 12.09
N SER A 43 -7.22 -1.84 13.16
CA SER A 43 -6.48 -0.88 13.97
C SER A 43 -5.32 -0.21 13.22
N PHE A 44 -4.74 -0.89 12.22
CA PHE A 44 -3.60 -0.37 11.48
C PHE A 44 -4.04 0.38 10.20
N ALA A 45 -5.12 -0.07 9.56
CA ALA A 45 -5.65 0.54 8.34
C ALA A 45 -6.92 1.38 8.59
N ALA A 46 -7.03 2.01 9.76
CA ALA A 46 -8.21 2.81 10.14
C ALA A 46 -8.39 4.05 9.24
N GLN A 47 -7.29 4.59 8.72
CA GLN A 47 -7.28 5.76 7.82
C GLN A 47 -7.34 5.38 6.34
N VAL A 48 -7.28 4.09 6.01
CA VAL A 48 -7.22 3.63 4.62
C VAL A 48 -8.54 2.98 4.23
N SER A 49 -9.21 3.57 3.25
CA SER A 49 -10.46 3.04 2.70
C SER A 49 -10.20 1.83 1.80
N ARG A 50 -10.68 0.66 2.25
CA ARG A 50 -10.56 -0.60 1.49
C ARG A 50 -11.44 -0.60 0.25
N ASP A 51 -12.61 0.04 0.34
CA ASP A 51 -13.55 0.16 -0.77
C ASP A 51 -12.97 1.03 -1.87
N ASP A 52 -12.29 2.13 -1.52
CA ASP A 52 -11.64 3.00 -2.50
C ASP A 52 -10.44 2.30 -3.16
N ILE A 53 -9.64 1.55 -2.40
CA ILE A 53 -8.58 0.71 -2.97
C ILE A 53 -9.17 -0.28 -3.97
N GLN A 54 -10.26 -0.96 -3.61
CA GLN A 54 -10.88 -1.97 -4.46
C GLN A 54 -11.52 -1.34 -5.71
N ASP A 55 -12.19 -0.19 -5.58
CA ASP A 55 -12.72 0.59 -6.71
C ASP A 55 -11.60 1.03 -7.65
N ALA A 56 -10.49 1.57 -7.12
CA ALA A 56 -9.36 2.01 -7.93
C ALA A 56 -8.67 0.83 -8.65
N VAL A 57 -8.45 -0.29 -7.96
CA VAL A 57 -7.89 -1.51 -8.56
C VAL A 57 -8.83 -2.07 -9.63
N SER A 58 -10.15 -1.99 -9.45
CA SER A 58 -11.10 -2.46 -10.47
C SER A 58 -11.12 -1.59 -11.74
N ARG A 59 -10.53 -0.40 -11.70
CA ARG A 59 -10.46 0.57 -12.80
C ARG A 59 -9.17 0.48 -13.62
N ILE A 60 -8.25 -0.41 -13.24
CA ILE A 60 -6.97 -0.62 -13.89
C ILE A 60 -6.74 -2.12 -14.10
N ASP A 61 -6.06 -2.50 -15.17
CA ASP A 61 -5.69 -3.91 -15.43
C ASP A 61 -4.47 -4.37 -14.60
N THR A 62 -4.22 -3.73 -13.45
CA THR A 62 -3.07 -4.03 -12.58
C THR A 62 -3.55 -4.53 -11.22
N PRO A 63 -3.22 -5.77 -10.84
CA PRO A 63 -3.54 -6.31 -9.52
C PRO A 63 -2.95 -5.47 -8.37
N LEU A 64 -3.69 -5.37 -7.26
CA LEU A 64 -3.22 -4.70 -6.04
C LEU A 64 -1.84 -5.21 -5.57
N GLU A 65 -1.58 -6.49 -5.77
CA GLU A 65 -0.31 -7.14 -5.40
C GLU A 65 0.88 -6.57 -6.15
N GLU A 66 0.71 -6.28 -7.43
CA GLU A 66 1.75 -5.67 -8.27
C GLU A 66 2.01 -4.23 -7.86
N ILE A 67 0.94 -3.49 -7.51
CA ILE A 67 1.06 -2.12 -6.99
C ILE A 67 1.82 -2.11 -5.66
N ILE A 68 1.49 -3.00 -4.74
CA ILE A 68 2.19 -3.12 -3.46
C ILE A 68 3.66 -3.49 -3.68
N ALA A 69 3.95 -4.45 -4.56
CA ALA A 69 5.33 -4.84 -4.89
C ALA A 69 6.12 -3.68 -5.50
N PHE A 70 5.50 -2.92 -6.39
CA PHE A 70 6.08 -1.72 -7.00
C PHE A 70 6.44 -0.68 -5.94
N VAL A 71 5.52 -0.38 -5.01
CA VAL A 71 5.76 0.60 -3.95
C VAL A 71 6.87 0.12 -3.01
N ILE A 72 6.85 -1.14 -2.56
CA ILE A 72 7.90 -1.69 -1.67
C ILE A 72 9.30 -1.59 -2.31
N SER A 73 9.40 -1.90 -3.61
CA SER A 73 10.69 -1.88 -4.32
C SER A 73 11.26 -0.48 -4.51
N HIS A 74 10.42 0.50 -4.89
CA HIS A 74 10.88 1.85 -5.24
C HIS A 74 10.93 2.79 -4.03
N GLN A 75 9.99 2.69 -3.10
CA GLN A 75 9.92 3.61 -1.95
C GLN A 75 11.07 3.39 -0.95
N LYS A 76 11.73 2.23 -1.00
CA LYS A 76 12.97 1.93 -0.29
C LYS A 76 14.13 2.82 -0.74
N GLU A 77 14.17 3.22 -2.01
CA GLU A 77 15.29 3.98 -2.59
C GLU A 77 15.21 5.48 -2.30
N VAL A 78 14.02 5.95 -1.89
CA VAL A 78 13.72 7.36 -1.64
C VAL A 78 13.97 7.75 -0.16
N ASN A 79 14.29 6.80 0.72
CA ASN A 79 14.47 6.99 2.18
C ASN A 79 15.78 6.41 2.70
#